data_AF-A0AA42GWZ3-F1
#
_entry.id   AF-A0AA42GWZ3-F1
#
_cell.length_a   1.000
_cell.length_b   1.000
_cell.length_c   1.000
_cell.angle_alpha   90.00
_cell.angle_beta   90.00
_cell.angle_gamma   90.00
#
_symmetry.space_group_name_H-M   'P 1'
#
loop_
_entity.id
_entity.type
_entity.pdbx_description
1 polymer ?
#
loop_
_entity_poly.entity_id
_entity_poly.type
_entity_poly.pdbx_seq_one_letter_code
_entity_poly.pdbx_strand_id
1 'polypeptide(L)'
;MRKLGITLLLTMLAGTAHAGCGEGRGTCYYYKQGELKGQGACAVTTCAATDQYFHSEWIWDNGNTVNITPTKDKQGTLVNGKPGYVLQLPFKEEGMICYAISENDELVCNDSGVF
;
A
#
# COMPACT_ATOMS: atom_id res chain seq x y z
N MET A 1 -50.52 -25.34 -26.62
CA MET A 1 -49.85 -24.04 -26.35
C MET A 1 -49.89 -23.85 -24.85
N ARG A 2 -48.80 -23.96 -24.08
CA ARG A 2 -47.70 -23.00 -23.95
C ARG A 2 -46.51 -23.70 -23.28
N LYS A 3 -45.29 -23.38 -23.74
CA LYS A 3 -44.01 -24.02 -23.45
C LYS A 3 -43.59 -23.87 -21.98
N LEU A 4 -42.93 -24.92 -21.45
CA LEU A 4 -42.06 -24.86 -20.28
C LEU A 4 -41.04 -23.72 -20.46
N GLY A 5 -41.05 -22.76 -19.54
CA GLY A 5 -39.98 -21.77 -19.39
C GLY A 5 -39.24 -22.05 -18.09
N ILE A 6 -38.14 -22.78 -18.17
CA ILE A 6 -37.19 -22.96 -17.07
C ILE A 6 -36.52 -21.60 -16.87
N THR A 7 -36.92 -20.87 -15.83
CA THR A 7 -36.25 -19.64 -15.42
C THR A 7 -34.94 -20.01 -14.74
N LEU A 8 -33.86 -20.04 -15.51
CA LEU A 8 -32.50 -20.22 -15.03
C LEU A 8 -32.06 -18.94 -14.28
N LEU A 9 -32.37 -18.83 -12.99
CA LEU A 9 -31.73 -17.83 -12.12
C LEU A 9 -30.29 -18.26 -11.86
N LEU A 10 -29.39 -17.87 -12.75
CA LEU A 10 -27.97 -17.70 -12.41
C LEU A 10 -27.85 -16.42 -11.57
N THR A 11 -28.18 -16.50 -10.28
CA THR A 11 -27.69 -15.49 -9.33
C THR A 11 -26.20 -15.70 -9.20
N MET A 12 -25.45 -14.91 -9.96
CA MET A 12 -24.02 -14.74 -9.78
C MET A 12 -23.78 -14.41 -8.32
N LEU A 13 -23.21 -15.35 -7.58
CA LEU A 13 -22.52 -15.06 -6.33
C LEU A 13 -21.31 -14.22 -6.70
N ALA A 14 -21.52 -12.91 -6.90
CA ALA A 14 -20.45 -11.95 -6.84
C ALA A 14 -19.95 -11.98 -5.40
N GLY A 15 -18.96 -12.84 -5.13
CA GLY A 15 -18.20 -12.77 -3.90
C GLY A 15 -17.72 -11.33 -3.75
N THR A 16 -17.96 -10.73 -2.59
CA THR A 16 -17.52 -9.37 -2.29
C THR A 16 -15.99 -9.37 -2.18
N ALA A 17 -15.31 -9.29 -3.31
CA ALA A 17 -13.89 -8.96 -3.35
C ALA A 17 -13.78 -7.50 -2.90
N HIS A 18 -13.46 -7.28 -1.63
CA HIS A 18 -13.20 -5.94 -1.08
C HIS A 18 -11.79 -5.53 -1.50
N ALA A 19 -11.62 -5.24 -2.78
CA ALA A 19 -10.42 -4.63 -3.33
C ALA A 19 -10.69 -3.13 -3.51
N GLY A 20 -9.84 -2.30 -2.94
CA GLY A 20 -9.93 -0.85 -3.02
C GLY A 20 -8.56 -0.22 -3.21
N CYS A 21 -8.53 0.90 -3.91
CA CYS A 21 -7.36 1.77 -3.98
C CYS A 21 -7.74 3.13 -3.39
N GLY A 22 -6.88 3.64 -2.52
CA GLY A 22 -6.87 5.02 -2.09
C GLY A 22 -5.75 5.77 -2.82
N GLU A 23 -6.02 7.02 -3.17
CA GLU A 23 -5.05 7.93 -3.77
C GLU A 23 -5.01 9.22 -2.93
N GLY A 24 -3.82 9.77 -2.77
CA GLY A 24 -3.61 10.96 -1.96
C GLY A 24 -2.30 11.67 -2.30
N ARG A 25 -2.13 12.85 -1.71
CA ARG A 25 -0.88 13.61 -1.78
C ARG A 25 -0.48 14.03 -0.38
N GLY A 26 0.82 14.04 -0.15
CA GLY A 26 1.41 14.48 1.12
C GLY A 26 2.88 14.81 0.93
N THR A 27 3.59 14.86 2.04
CA THR A 27 5.03 14.91 2.11
C THR A 27 5.56 13.50 2.33
N CYS A 28 6.55 13.12 1.53
CA CYS A 28 7.36 11.94 1.74
C CYS A 28 8.70 12.32 2.38
N TYR A 29 9.21 11.42 3.21
CA TYR A 29 10.44 11.59 3.96
C TYR A 29 11.33 10.36 3.76
N TYR A 30 12.63 10.59 3.63
CA TYR A 30 13.65 9.56 3.55
C TYR A 30 14.69 9.81 4.63
N TYR A 31 14.86 8.84 5.51
CA TYR A 31 15.87 8.85 6.56
C TYR A 31 16.90 7.76 6.31
N LYS A 32 18.14 8.03 6.74
CA LYS A 32 19.22 7.06 6.78
C LYS A 32 20.02 7.25 8.05
N GLN A 33 20.20 6.18 8.81
CA GLN A 33 20.89 6.21 10.12
C GLN A 33 20.25 7.22 11.08
N GLY A 34 18.92 7.33 11.06
CA GLY A 34 18.15 8.27 11.90
C GLY A 34 18.16 9.73 11.43
N GLU A 35 18.93 10.09 10.40
CA GLU A 35 18.99 11.45 9.87
C GLU A 35 18.08 11.62 8.65
N LEU A 36 17.36 12.75 8.57
CA LEU A 36 16.57 13.11 7.39
C LEU A 36 17.51 13.42 6.22
N LYS A 37 17.43 12.61 5.16
CA LYS A 37 18.25 12.74 3.94
C LYS A 37 17.47 13.31 2.76
N GLY A 38 16.14 13.17 2.77
CA GLY A 38 15.28 13.71 1.72
C GLY A 38 13.89 13.98 2.23
N GLN A 39 13.28 15.05 1.74
CA GLN A 39 11.89 15.40 1.99
C GLN A 39 11.33 16.06 0.74
N GLY A 40 10.07 15.79 0.42
CA GLY A 40 9.41 16.43 -0.70
C GLY A 40 7.96 16.02 -0.84
N ALA A 41 7.20 16.78 -1.62
CA ALA A 41 5.84 16.39 -1.97
C ALA A 41 5.84 15.10 -2.79
N CYS A 42 4.85 14.25 -2.56
CA CYS A 42 4.66 13.00 -3.28
C CYS A 42 3.18 12.68 -3.47
N ALA A 43 2.87 11.99 -4.57
CA ALA A 43 1.62 11.26 -4.74
C ALA A 43 1.76 9.87 -4.12
N VAL A 44 0.73 9.42 -3.41
CA VAL A 44 0.67 8.10 -2.77
C VAL A 44 -0.58 7.39 -3.27
N THR A 45 -0.38 6.20 -3.81
CA THR A 45 -1.47 5.29 -4.19
C THR A 45 -1.29 4.00 -3.42
N THR A 46 -2.28 3.62 -2.62
CA THR A 46 -2.29 2.34 -1.90
C THR A 46 -3.50 1.53 -2.30
N CYS A 47 -3.26 0.32 -2.77
CA CYS A 47 -4.27 -0.64 -3.14
C CYS A 47 -4.18 -1.85 -2.23
N ALA A 48 -5.32 -2.27 -1.67
CA ALA A 48 -5.43 -3.44 -0.82
C ALA A 48 -6.67 -4.25 -1.16
N ALA A 49 -6.54 -5.57 -1.06
CA ALA A 49 -7.67 -6.50 -1.01
C ALA A 49 -7.49 -7.36 0.24
N THR A 50 -8.59 -7.62 0.96
CA THR A 50 -8.69 -8.18 2.34
C THR A 50 -7.88 -9.45 2.69
N ASP A 51 -7.05 -9.97 1.79
CA ASP A 51 -6.40 -11.28 1.84
C ASP A 51 -5.53 -11.59 0.59
N GLN A 52 -5.63 -10.81 -0.48
CA GLN A 52 -5.02 -11.19 -1.77
C GLN A 52 -3.83 -10.34 -2.18
N TYR A 53 -3.87 -9.04 -1.88
CA TYR A 53 -2.98 -8.07 -2.51
C TYR A 53 -2.79 -6.86 -1.59
N PHE A 54 -1.56 -6.39 -1.51
CA PHE A 54 -1.22 -5.08 -0.98
C PHE A 54 -0.19 -4.46 -1.93
N HIS A 55 -0.35 -3.19 -2.25
CA HIS A 55 0.64 -2.44 -2.99
C HIS A 55 0.52 -0.97 -2.64
N SER A 56 1.63 -0.32 -2.33
CA SER A 56 1.68 1.12 -2.13
C SER A 56 2.81 1.69 -2.97
N GLU A 57 2.49 2.64 -3.85
CA GLU A 57 3.45 3.35 -4.70
C GLU A 57 3.47 4.83 -4.32
N TRP A 58 4.67 5.35 -4.05
CA TRP A 58 4.87 6.76 -3.72
C TRP A 58 5.76 7.40 -4.77
N ILE A 59 5.23 8.38 -5.49
CA ILE A 59 5.93 9.09 -6.55
C ILE A 59 6.25 10.49 -6.06
N TRP A 60 7.53 10.77 -5.82
CA TRP A 60 8.02 12.08 -5.40
C TRP A 60 8.02 13.02 -6.60
N ASP A 61 7.77 14.31 -6.36
CA ASP A 61 7.77 15.32 -7.44
C ASP A 61 9.16 15.49 -8.11
N ASN A 62 10.24 15.02 -7.45
CA ASN A 62 11.59 15.00 -8.01
C ASN A 62 11.89 13.75 -8.87
N GLY A 63 10.90 12.88 -9.07
CA GLY A 63 10.99 11.66 -9.88
C GLY A 63 11.43 10.40 -9.11
N ASN A 64 11.77 10.49 -7.82
CA ASN A 64 12.05 9.30 -7.02
C ASN A 64 10.77 8.52 -6.73
N THR A 65 10.89 7.20 -6.62
CA THR A 65 9.76 6.30 -6.34
C THR A 65 10.05 5.38 -5.17
N VAL A 66 9.04 5.14 -4.34
CA VAL A 66 9.02 4.10 -3.32
C VAL A 66 7.91 3.12 -3.65
N ASN A 67 8.22 1.82 -3.59
CA ASN A 67 7.28 0.74 -3.85
C ASN A 67 7.24 -0.21 -2.67
N ILE A 68 6.05 -0.42 -2.11
CA ILE A 68 5.79 -1.36 -1.03
C ILE A 68 4.89 -2.48 -1.55
N THR A 69 5.31 -3.73 -1.35
CA THR A 69 4.57 -4.92 -1.75
C THR A 69 4.73 -6.03 -0.71
N PRO A 70 3.82 -7.01 -0.62
CA PRO A 70 4.05 -8.19 0.18
C PRO A 70 5.17 -9.05 -0.41
N THR A 71 5.80 -9.88 0.43
CA THR A 71 6.61 -11.00 -0.03
C THR A 71 5.75 -12.03 -0.78
N LYS A 72 6.38 -12.93 -1.54
CA LYS A 72 5.65 -13.95 -2.33
C LYS A 72 4.78 -14.88 -1.49
N ASP A 73 5.23 -15.19 -0.28
CA ASP A 73 4.50 -16.00 0.70
C ASP A 73 3.47 -15.18 1.50
N LYS A 74 3.38 -13.87 1.28
CA LYS A 74 2.51 -12.90 1.94
C LYS A 74 2.74 -12.75 3.45
N GLN A 75 3.85 -13.25 3.97
CA GLN A 75 4.17 -13.19 5.40
C GLN A 75 5.04 -11.99 5.79
N GLY A 76 5.52 -11.22 4.81
CA GLY A 76 6.40 -10.07 5.02
C GLY A 76 6.12 -8.94 4.05
N THR A 77 6.91 -7.87 4.17
CA THR A 77 6.85 -6.68 3.33
C THR A 77 8.17 -6.50 2.60
N LEU A 78 8.10 -6.00 1.36
CA LEU A 78 9.22 -5.53 0.58
C LEU A 78 9.08 -4.03 0.38
N VAL A 79 10.19 -3.31 0.56
CA VAL A 79 10.32 -1.88 0.25
C VAL A 79 11.37 -1.75 -0.83
N ASN A 80 10.99 -1.24 -2.00
CA ASN A 80 11.83 -1.20 -3.21
C ASN A 80 12.47 -2.57 -3.51
N GLY A 81 11.71 -3.65 -3.31
CA GLY A 81 12.15 -5.04 -3.54
C GLY A 81 13.05 -5.64 -2.45
N LYS A 82 13.40 -4.89 -1.40
CA LYS A 82 14.20 -5.38 -0.26
C LYS A 82 13.32 -5.75 0.93
N PRO A 83 13.70 -6.73 1.77
CA PRO A 83 12.97 -7.03 3.00
C PRO A 83 12.80 -5.78 3.87
N GLY A 84 11.58 -5.54 4.33
CA GLY A 84 11.25 -4.41 5.19
C GLY A 84 10.04 -4.69 6.06
N TYR A 85 9.66 -3.70 6.85
CA TYR A 85 8.53 -3.78 7.77
C TYR A 85 7.89 -2.42 7.99
N VAL A 86 6.58 -2.43 8.22
CA VAL A 86 5.84 -1.23 8.62
C VAL A 86 6.12 -0.93 10.09
N LEU A 87 6.41 0.33 10.41
CA LEU A 87 6.48 0.78 11.79
C LEU A 87 5.06 1.09 12.30
N GLN A 88 4.60 0.37 13.32
CA GLN A 88 3.33 0.64 13.99
C GLN A 88 3.56 1.45 15.25
N LEU A 89 2.94 2.64 15.32
CA LEU A 89 2.91 3.59 16.46
C LEU A 89 4.30 4.11 16.90
N PRO A 90 4.44 5.41 17.25
CA PRO A 90 3.41 6.45 17.40
C PRO A 90 2.91 7.06 16.07
N PHE A 91 3.60 6.81 14.96
CA PHE A 91 3.37 7.46 13.66
C PHE A 91 1.93 7.35 13.13
N LYS A 92 1.24 6.24 13.43
CA LYS A 92 -0.12 6.00 12.95
C LYS A 92 -1.14 7.01 13.49
N GLU A 93 -0.94 7.54 14.70
CA GLU A 93 -1.82 8.57 15.27
C GLU A 93 -1.52 9.97 14.70
N GLU A 94 -0.33 10.17 14.12
CA GLU A 94 0.08 11.40 13.44
C GLU A 94 -0.29 11.41 11.95
N GLY A 95 -1.03 10.39 11.46
CA GLY A 95 -1.34 10.24 10.04
C GLY A 95 -0.14 9.83 9.18
N MET A 96 0.97 9.46 9.82
CA MET A 96 2.22 9.05 9.17
C MET A 96 2.31 7.53 9.04
N ILE A 97 2.70 7.08 7.85
CA ILE A 97 3.01 5.69 7.56
C ILE A 97 4.48 5.59 7.21
N CYS A 98 5.20 4.71 7.91
CA CYS A 98 6.62 4.54 7.77
C CYS A 98 6.98 3.08 7.53
N TYR A 99 7.90 2.84 6.58
CA TYR A 99 8.47 1.54 6.29
C TYR A 99 10.00 1.58 6.43
N ALA A 100 10.52 0.68 7.25
CA ALA A 100 11.95 0.47 7.40
C ALA A 100 12.42 -0.66 6.45
N ILE A 101 13.66 -0.54 5.97
CA ILE A 101 14.33 -1.62 5.24
C ILE A 101 15.15 -2.42 6.25
N SER A 102 14.98 -3.74 6.32
CA SER A 102 15.58 -4.56 7.39
C SER A 102 17.10 -4.70 7.29
N GLU A 103 17.66 -4.51 6.09
CA GLU A 103 19.07 -4.76 5.80
C GLU A 103 19.96 -3.52 5.95
N ASN A 104 19.37 -2.33 6.04
CA ASN A 104 20.09 -1.08 6.18
C ASN A 104 19.22 -0.07 6.93
N ASP A 105 19.81 0.83 7.73
CA ASP A 105 19.09 1.80 8.59
C ASP A 105 18.32 2.89 7.80
N GLU A 106 17.65 2.51 6.72
CA GLU A 106 16.85 3.34 5.85
C GLU A 106 15.37 3.23 6.23
N LEU A 107 14.72 4.38 6.22
CA LEU A 107 13.32 4.54 6.58
C LEU A 107 12.67 5.50 5.59
N VAL A 108 11.52 5.10 5.06
CA VAL A 108 10.70 5.94 4.20
C VAL A 108 9.35 6.17 4.86
N CYS A 109 8.90 7.42 4.93
CA CYS A 109 7.61 7.78 5.51
C CYS A 109 6.80 8.65 4.56
N ASN A 110 5.47 8.66 4.73
CA ASN A 110 4.60 9.68 4.15
C ASN A 110 3.46 10.05 5.10
N ASP A 111 2.91 11.25 4.94
CA ASP A 111 1.79 11.80 5.72
C ASP A 111 0.49 11.96 4.89
N SER A 112 0.35 11.20 3.80
CA SER A 112 -0.80 11.34 2.87
C SER A 112 -2.14 10.90 3.47
N GLY A 113 -2.13 10.17 4.58
CA GLY A 113 -3.32 9.56 5.17
C GLY A 113 -3.88 8.35 4.38
N VAL A 114 -3.20 7.90 3.32
CA VAL A 114 -3.62 6.78 2.48
C VAL A 114 -2.92 5.49 2.90
N PHE A 115 -3.69 4.48 3.33
CA PHE A 115 -3.22 3.17 3.80
C PHE A 115 -4.02 2.01 3.19
#